data_AF-A0A8H3XFG1-F1
#
_entry.id   AF-A0A8H3XFG1-F1
#
_cell.length_a   1.000
_cell.length_b   1.000
_cell.length_c   1.000
_cell.angle_alpha   90.00
_cell.angle_beta   90.00
_cell.angle_gamma   90.00
#
_symmetry.space_group_name_H-M   'P 1'
#
loop_
_entity.id
_entity.type
_entity.pdbx_description
1 polymer ?
#
loop_
_entity_poly.entity_id
_entity_poly.type
_entity_poly.pdbx_seq_one_letter_code
_entity_poly.pdbx_strand_id
1 'polypeptide(L)'
;MDLPTAWNLDDKSTYLSVDSSGLRVNYEDLGKSSEIGAIRANHPIPPHCKLFYFEVDIIDEGKNKIIGIGFCEKEVDLNRMAGN
;
A
#
# COMPACT_ATOMS: atom_id res chain seq x y z
N MET A 1 10.42 19.21 0.33
CA MET A 1 9.94 17.95 -0.29
C MET A 1 10.09 16.90 0.76
N ASP A 2 8.99 16.25 1.11
CA ASP A 2 8.93 15.35 2.26
C ASP A 2 9.19 13.91 1.80
N LEU A 3 9.80 13.12 2.68
CA LEU A 3 10.05 11.69 2.44
C LEU A 3 8.79 10.88 2.77
N PRO A 4 8.54 9.77 2.05
CA PRO A 4 7.54 8.79 2.48
C PRO A 4 7.90 8.25 3.86
N THR A 5 7.01 8.46 4.81
CA THR A 5 7.21 8.08 6.24
C THR A 5 6.08 7.24 6.79
N ALA A 6 4.93 7.23 6.12
CA ALA A 6 3.74 6.46 6.49
C ALA A 6 2.87 6.16 5.27
N TRP A 7 1.86 5.30 5.44
CA TRP A 7 0.82 5.09 4.46
C TRP A 7 -0.12 6.29 4.37
N ASN A 8 -0.68 6.53 3.19
CA ASN A 8 -1.63 7.60 2.95
C ASN A 8 -3.06 7.14 3.31
N LEU A 9 -3.68 7.81 4.28
CA LEU A 9 -5.04 7.47 4.72
C LEU A 9 -6.11 7.86 3.68
N ASP A 10 -5.81 8.82 2.81
CA ASP A 10 -6.72 9.32 1.78
C ASP A 10 -6.47 8.65 0.41
N ASP A 11 -5.31 8.01 0.22
CA ASP A 11 -4.91 7.38 -1.05
C ASP A 11 -4.73 5.86 -0.88
N LYS A 12 -5.86 5.20 -0.61
CA LYS A 12 -5.96 3.76 -0.39
C LYS A 12 -7.29 3.20 -0.87
N SER A 13 -7.32 1.91 -1.18
CA SER A 13 -8.58 1.20 -1.39
C SER A 13 -9.46 1.18 -0.12
N THR A 14 -10.77 1.07 -0.32
CA THR A 14 -11.76 0.89 0.76
C THR A 14 -11.63 -0.45 1.48
N TYR A 15 -10.96 -1.44 0.88
CA TYR A 15 -10.71 -2.74 1.48
C TYR A 15 -9.50 -2.75 2.44
N LEU A 16 -8.85 -1.59 2.63
CA LEU A 16 -7.69 -1.46 3.49
C LEU A 16 -7.96 -0.49 4.63
N SER A 17 -7.58 -0.91 5.84
CA SER A 17 -7.45 -0.03 6.99
C SER A 17 -5.98 0.09 7.41
N VAL A 18 -5.68 1.24 8.01
CA VAL A 18 -4.35 1.56 8.54
C VAL A 18 -4.51 1.84 10.02
N ASP A 19 -3.60 1.31 10.83
CA ASP A 19 -3.61 1.56 12.26
C ASP A 19 -3.24 3.02 12.61
N SER A 20 -3.32 3.36 13.89
CA SER A 20 -3.00 4.72 14.37
C SER A 20 -1.54 5.12 14.19
N SER A 21 -0.63 4.16 13.95
CA SER A 21 0.79 4.46 13.67
C SER A 21 1.00 4.94 12.23
N GLY A 22 0.06 4.63 11.33
CA GLY A 22 0.21 4.90 9.91
C GLY A 22 1.13 3.91 9.18
N LEU A 23 1.61 2.85 9.85
CA LEU A 23 2.61 1.93 9.30
C LEU A 23 2.08 0.51 9.07
N ARG A 24 1.01 0.12 9.77
CA ARG A 24 0.41 -1.21 9.61
C ARG A 24 -0.85 -1.13 8.76
N VAL A 25 -0.89 -1.91 7.70
CA VAL A 25 -2.06 -2.08 6.82
C VAL A 25 -2.71 -3.41 7.14
N ASN A 26 -4.04 -3.43 7.22
CA ASN A 26 -4.83 -4.66 7.32
C ASN A 26 -5.80 -4.73 6.14
N TYR A 27 -5.97 -5.93 5.60
CA TYR A 27 -7.01 -6.20 4.60
C TYR A 27 -8.33 -6.50 5.31
N GLU A 28 -9.37 -5.74 4.98
CA GLU A 28 -10.71 -5.90 5.53
C GLU A 28 -11.60 -6.62 4.49
N ASP A 29 -11.92 -7.88 4.78
CA ASP A 29 -12.84 -8.64 3.95
C ASP A 29 -14.28 -8.14 4.16
N LEU A 30 -14.77 -7.37 3.19
CA LEU A 30 -16.16 -6.89 3.15
C LEU A 30 -17.15 -7.92 2.58
N GLY A 31 -16.77 -9.21 2.54
CA GLY A 31 -17.61 -10.31 2.05
C GLY A 31 -17.49 -10.57 0.55
N LYS A 32 -16.47 -10.02 -0.11
CA LYS A 32 -16.16 -10.26 -1.53
C LYS A 32 -14.76 -10.89 -1.65
N SER A 33 -14.71 -12.18 -1.96
CA SER A 33 -13.53 -13.02 -1.80
C SER A 33 -12.41 -12.84 -2.86
N SER A 34 -12.51 -11.86 -3.75
CA SER A 34 -11.61 -11.72 -4.92
C SER A 34 -11.17 -10.30 -5.22
N GLU A 35 -11.47 -9.34 -4.34
CA GLU A 35 -11.11 -7.94 -4.55
C GLU A 35 -9.65 -7.71 -4.16
N ILE A 36 -8.99 -6.79 -4.87
CA ILE A 36 -7.60 -6.40 -4.61
C ILE A 36 -7.63 -4.97 -4.10
N GLY A 37 -6.96 -4.72 -2.98
CA GLY A 37 -6.76 -3.38 -2.44
C GLY A 37 -5.29 -3.01 -2.45
N ALA A 38 -4.99 -1.80 -2.91
CA ALA A 38 -3.67 -1.18 -2.84
C ALA A 38 -3.72 0.13 -2.06
N ILE A 39 -2.55 0.57 -1.58
CA ILE A 39 -2.34 1.79 -0.81
C ILE A 39 -0.99 2.39 -1.18
N ARG A 40 -0.90 3.72 -1.24
CA ARG A 40 0.37 4.44 -1.47
C ARG A 40 0.91 5.05 -0.17
N ALA A 41 2.19 5.37 -0.18
CA ALA A 41 2.80 6.18 0.87
C ALA A 41 2.25 7.64 0.84
N ASN A 42 2.36 8.35 1.95
CA ASN A 42 1.93 9.75 2.09
C ASN A 42 2.65 10.73 1.15
N HIS A 43 3.85 10.39 0.69
CA HIS A 43 4.62 11.17 -0.28
C HIS A 43 5.30 10.27 -1.32
N PRO A 44 5.53 10.76 -2.55
CA PRO A 44 6.35 10.04 -3.52
C PRO A 44 7.84 10.06 -3.12
N ILE A 45 8.63 9.15 -3.67
CA ILE A 45 10.09 9.16 -3.51
C ILE A 45 10.64 10.43 -4.16
N PRO A 46 11.37 11.30 -3.42
CA PRO A 46 11.91 12.51 -4.01
C PRO A 46 12.94 12.23 -5.12
N PRO A 47 12.93 12.96 -6.25
CA PRO A 47 13.84 12.70 -7.38
C PRO A 47 15.33 12.84 -7.05
N HIS A 48 15.68 13.53 -5.96
CA HIS A 48 17.05 13.69 -5.50
C HIS A 48 17.54 12.53 -4.64
N CYS A 49 16.67 11.57 -4.28
CA CYS A 49 17.05 10.30 -3.68
C CYS A 49 17.75 9.43 -4.73
N LYS A 50 19.08 9.37 -4.70
CA LYS A 50 19.88 8.49 -5.58
C LYS A 50 19.61 7.01 -5.30
N LEU A 51 19.29 6.69 -4.06
CA LEU A 51 18.91 5.37 -3.58
C LEU A 51 17.80 5.57 -2.56
N PHE A 52 16.70 4.84 -2.74
CA PHE A 52 15.61 4.78 -1.78
C PHE A 52 15.40 3.33 -1.37
N TYR A 53 15.15 3.12 -0.08
CA TYR A 53 15.01 1.81 0.51
C TYR A 53 13.83 1.81 1.48
N PHE A 54 13.03 0.76 1.43
CA PHE A 54 11.98 0.47 2.39
C PHE A 54 11.84 -1.04 2.53
N GLU A 55 11.36 -1.46 3.69
CA GLU A 55 11.05 -2.85 3.99
C GLU A 55 9.58 -2.97 4.35
N VAL A 56 9.02 -4.16 4.12
CA VAL A 56 7.67 -4.52 4.55
C VAL A 56 7.76 -5.86 5.26
N ASP A 57 7.26 -5.91 6.49
CA ASP A 57 7.14 -7.15 7.25
C ASP A 57 5.76 -7.76 7.01
N ILE A 58 5.72 -9.04 6.63
CA ILE A 58 4.47 -9.77 6.37
C ILE A 58 4.03 -10.46 7.65
N ILE A 59 3.11 -9.83 8.36
CA ILE A 59 2.59 -10.33 9.65
C ILE A 59 1.59 -11.48 9.44
N ASP A 60 0.78 -11.42 8.39
CA ASP A 60 -0.23 -12.42 8.02
C ASP A 60 -0.35 -12.47 6.49
N GLU A 61 -0.16 -13.66 5.89
CA GLU A 61 -0.29 -13.88 4.44
C GLU A 61 -1.76 -13.95 3.97
N GLY A 62 -2.70 -14.07 4.91
CA GLY A 62 -4.12 -14.25 4.63
C GLY A 62 -4.44 -15.57 3.91
N LYS A 63 -5.70 -15.71 3.51
CA LYS A 63 -6.23 -16.97 2.95
C LYS A 63 -5.64 -17.33 1.58
N ASN A 64 -5.45 -16.34 0.71
CA ASN A 64 -5.04 -16.55 -0.68
C ASN A 64 -3.54 -16.31 -0.91
N LYS A 65 -2.80 -15.78 0.09
CA LYS A 65 -1.35 -15.50 -0.01
C LYS A 65 -0.97 -14.58 -1.18
N ILE A 66 -1.85 -13.64 -1.53
CA ILE A 66 -1.63 -12.67 -2.61
C ILE A 66 -1.24 -11.35 -1.98
N ILE A 67 0.06 -11.05 -1.99
CA ILE A 67 0.60 -9.77 -1.53
C ILE A 67 1.56 -9.25 -2.60
N GLY A 68 1.32 -8.04 -3.08
CA GLY A 68 2.20 -7.34 -4.02
C GLY A 68 2.85 -6.15 -3.32
N ILE A 69 4.18 -6.05 -3.41
CA ILE A 69 4.96 -4.92 -2.89
C ILE A 69 5.71 -4.29 -4.06
N GLY A 70 5.63 -2.98 -4.21
CA GLY A 70 6.31 -2.29 -5.29
C GLY A 70 5.97 -0.81 -5.37
N PHE A 71 6.08 -0.28 -6.58
CA PHE A 71 5.86 1.13 -6.89
C PHE A 71 4.74 1.30 -7.92
N CYS A 72 4.06 2.43 -7.87
CA CYS A 72 3.09 2.82 -8.88
C CYS A 72 3.08 4.35 -9.06
N GLU A 73 2.60 4.80 -10.21
CA GLU A 73 2.29 6.22 -10.43
C GLU A 73 1.02 6.61 -9.67
N LYS A 74 0.82 7.92 -9.49
CA LYS A 74 -0.30 8.48 -8.71
C LYS A 74 -1.66 8.17 -9.34
N GLU A 75 -1.69 7.97 -10.65
CA GLU A 75 -2.89 7.80 -11.45
C GLU A 75 -3.39 6.34 -11.48
N VAL A 76 -2.60 5.39 -10.98
CA VAL A 76 -2.95 3.96 -10.96
C VAL A 76 -4.20 3.72 -10.08
N ASP A 77 -5.11 2.87 -10.55
CA ASP A 77 -6.29 2.46 -9.77
C ASP A 77 -5.87 1.55 -8.61
N LEU A 78 -6.25 1.94 -7.40
CA LEU A 78 -5.92 1.22 -6.17
C LEU A 78 -6.82 0.02 -5.87
N ASN A 79 -7.80 -0.27 -6.73
CA ASN A 79 -8.58 -1.51 -6.67
C ASN A 79 -8.02 -2.62 -7.57
N ARG A 80 -6.77 -2.46 -8.02
CA ARG A 80 -6.02 -3.41 -8.84
C ARG A 80 -4.65 -3.66 -8.23
N MET A 81 -4.05 -4.80 -8.57
CA MET A 81 -2.70 -5.12 -8.12
C MET A 81 -1.68 -4.22 -8.82
N ALA A 82 -0.75 -3.66 -8.06
CA ALA A 82 0.35 -2.86 -8.61
C ALA A 82 1.21 -3.72 -9.57
N GLY A 83 1.49 -3.19 -10.76
CA GLY A 83 2.33 -3.85 -11.78
C GLY A 83 1.57 -4.58 -12.90
N ASN A 84 0.24 -4.52 -12.94
CA ASN A 84 -0.58 -4.93 -14.10
C ASN A 84 -0.93 -3.76 -15.01
#